data_AF-F2WVL5-F1
#
_entry.id   AF-F2WVL5-F1
#
_cell.length_a   1.000
_cell.length_b   1.000
_cell.length_c   1.000
_cell.angle_alpha   90.00
_cell.angle_beta   90.00
_cell.angle_gamma   90.00
#
_symmetry.space_group_name_H-M   'P 1'
#
loop_
_entity.id
_entity.type
_entity.pdbx_description
1 polymer ?
#
loop_
_entity_poly.entity_id
_entity_poly.type
_entity_poly.pdbx_seq_one_letter_code
_entity_poly.pdbx_strand_id
1 'polypeptide(L)'
;MDLPAPHGKKNMGERLKYHYYNGKNQNTFLGLLIYIFGWKKFTVTIIETCSIKSLKEREDWYLNTFNPLLNILTNSYSNAQVNYIVSKITKAKISSSLRGRTWSKESKEKRRASIIGNKHYNFGKSLPLSTLDVAALVLGKPIYVYNETNLKLLNDKPFRSIREAVKVLPISQSTLPKKLDTGKPLKGYYYSKSHIFQDSPPYAPLVEHGVA
;
A
#
# COMPACT_ATOMS: atom_id res chain seq x y z
N MET A 1 -16.60 18.60 8.90
CA MET A 1 -15.93 17.68 7.95
C MET A 1 -16.22 18.22 6.57
N ASP A 2 -15.34 19.08 6.06
CA ASP A 2 -15.49 19.67 4.74
C ASP A 2 -15.06 18.65 3.69
N LEU A 3 -16.03 18.16 2.91
CA LEU A 3 -15.75 17.34 1.74
C LEU A 3 -14.93 18.19 0.75
N PRO A 4 -13.85 17.64 0.16
CA PRO A 4 -13.05 18.37 -0.81
C PRO A 4 -13.94 18.83 -1.97
N ALA A 5 -13.86 20.12 -2.29
CA ALA A 5 -14.66 20.75 -3.34
C ALA A 5 -14.52 20.01 -4.68
N PRO A 6 -15.62 19.83 -5.45
CA PRO A 6 -15.59 19.11 -6.71
C PRO A 6 -14.66 19.80 -7.70
N HIS A 7 -13.74 19.02 -8.29
CA HIS A 7 -12.75 19.45 -9.29
C HIS A 7 -13.40 19.75 -10.67
N GLY A 8 -14.49 20.51 -10.71
CA GLY A 8 -14.95 21.16 -11.93
C GLY A 8 -14.05 22.35 -12.23
N LYS A 9 -13.38 22.37 -13.39
CA LYS A 9 -12.59 23.55 -13.78
C LYS A 9 -13.53 24.75 -13.88
N LYS A 10 -13.27 25.77 -13.06
CA LYS A 10 -14.09 26.99 -12.90
C LYS A 10 -14.22 27.80 -14.19
N ASN A 11 -13.42 27.51 -15.21
CA ASN A 11 -13.34 28.25 -16.46
C ASN A 11 -13.40 27.31 -17.67
N MET A 12 -14.41 27.49 -18.52
CA MET A 12 -14.59 26.67 -19.73
C MET A 12 -13.42 26.85 -20.72
N GLY A 13 -12.86 28.05 -20.82
CA GLY A 13 -11.71 28.33 -21.68
C GLY A 13 -10.49 27.50 -21.29
N GLU A 14 -10.21 27.38 -20.00
CA GLU A 14 -9.11 26.54 -19.50
C GLU A 14 -9.36 25.05 -19.73
N ARG A 15 -10.62 24.61 -19.63
CA ARG A 15 -11.00 23.21 -19.91
C ARG A 15 -10.81 22.89 -21.39
N LEU A 16 -11.26 23.76 -22.29
CA LEU A 16 -11.04 23.63 -23.73
C LEU A 16 -9.56 23.66 -24.09
N LYS A 17 -8.81 24.63 -23.54
CA LYS A 17 -7.36 24.74 -23.73
C LYS A 17 -6.66 23.44 -23.32
N TYR A 18 -7.03 22.88 -22.17
CA TYR A 18 -6.47 21.62 -21.71
C TYR A 18 -6.75 20.46 -22.69
N HIS A 19 -8.00 20.31 -23.14
CA HIS A 19 -8.31 19.27 -24.13
C HIS A 19 -7.56 19.51 -25.45
N TYR A 20 -7.48 20.75 -25.92
CA TYR A 20 -6.80 21.10 -27.17
C TYR A 20 -5.34 20.65 -27.19
N TYR A 21 -4.57 21.00 -26.16
CA TYR A 21 -3.14 20.72 -26.08
C TYR A 21 -2.84 19.29 -25.61
N ASN A 22 -3.59 18.78 -24.63
CA ASN A 22 -3.26 17.49 -24.00
C ASN A 22 -4.10 16.32 -24.51
N GLY A 23 -5.26 16.57 -25.12
CA GLY A 23 -6.26 15.55 -25.43
C GLY A 23 -5.74 14.41 -26.30
N LYS A 24 -4.91 14.71 -27.31
CA LYS A 24 -4.30 13.70 -28.19
C LYS A 24 -3.41 12.70 -27.47
N ASN A 25 -2.83 13.10 -26.33
CA ASN A 25 -1.90 12.29 -25.55
C ASN A 25 -2.60 11.58 -24.37
N GLN A 26 -3.91 11.79 -24.20
CA GLN A 26 -4.68 11.14 -23.13
C GLN A 26 -5.16 9.76 -23.60
N ASN A 27 -5.04 8.76 -22.74
CA ASN A 27 -5.63 7.44 -22.96
C ASN A 27 -7.14 7.44 -22.63
N THR A 28 -7.88 8.33 -23.30
CA THR A 28 -9.34 8.49 -23.16
C THR A 28 -9.99 8.35 -24.53
N PHE A 29 -11.28 7.98 -24.55
CA PHE A 29 -12.00 7.81 -25.81
C PHE A 29 -12.08 9.11 -26.63
N LEU A 30 -12.29 10.26 -25.97
CA LEU A 30 -12.22 11.57 -26.62
C LEU A 30 -10.82 11.85 -27.21
N GLY A 31 -9.75 11.50 -26.49
CA GLY A 31 -8.37 11.64 -26.97
C GLY A 31 -8.11 10.83 -28.24
N LEU A 32 -8.62 9.60 -28.29
CA LEU A 32 -8.58 8.74 -29.48
C LEU A 32 -9.31 9.38 -30.67
N LEU A 33 -10.52 9.91 -30.47
CA LEU A 33 -11.27 10.56 -31.55
C LEU A 33 -10.56 11.82 -32.07
N ILE A 34 -9.99 12.64 -31.18
CA ILE A 34 -9.21 13.82 -31.57
C ILE A 34 -7.94 13.42 -32.33
N TYR A 35 -7.30 12.31 -31.94
CA TYR A 35 -6.13 11.78 -32.62
C TYR A 35 -6.48 11.34 -34.05
N ILE A 36 -7.58 10.60 -34.23
CA ILE A 36 -8.01 10.06 -35.54
C ILE A 36 -8.56 11.16 -36.46
N PHE A 37 -9.52 11.95 -35.99
CA PHE A 37 -10.28 12.88 -36.84
C PHE A 37 -9.73 14.31 -36.85
N GLY A 38 -8.91 14.66 -35.86
CA GLY A 38 -8.39 16.00 -35.66
C GLY A 38 -9.46 17.00 -35.16
N TRP A 39 -8.99 18.13 -34.63
CA TRP A 39 -9.85 19.16 -34.03
C TRP A 39 -10.81 19.82 -35.01
N LYS A 40 -10.49 19.87 -36.31
CA LYS A 40 -11.33 20.52 -37.34
C LYS A 40 -12.71 19.89 -37.52
N LYS A 41 -12.91 18.66 -37.02
CA LYS A 41 -14.18 17.92 -37.10
C LYS A 41 -15.06 18.06 -35.86
N PHE A 42 -14.62 18.84 -34.87
CA PHE A 42 -15.36 19.08 -33.64
C PHE A 42 -15.85 20.52 -33.58
N THR A 43 -17.06 20.70 -33.07
CA THR A 43 -17.62 22.00 -32.70
C THR A 43 -17.87 22.03 -31.20
N VAL A 44 -17.78 23.21 -30.61
CA VAL A 44 -18.03 23.42 -29.18
C VAL A 44 -19.19 24.40 -29.04
N THR A 45 -20.22 23.98 -28.32
CA THR A 45 -21.42 24.79 -28.07
C THR A 45 -21.63 24.91 -26.57
N ILE A 46 -21.85 26.14 -26.09
CA ILE A 46 -22.21 26.40 -24.70
C ILE A 46 -23.74 26.28 -24.60
N ILE A 47 -24.22 25.32 -23.82
CA ILE A 47 -25.65 25.04 -23.67
C ILE A 47 -26.27 25.92 -22.57
N GLU A 48 -25.59 26.07 -21.45
CA GLU A 48 -26.06 26.84 -20.29
C GLU A 48 -24.86 27.45 -19.56
N THR A 49 -25.06 28.65 -19.00
CA THR A 49 -24.17 29.23 -17.98
C THR A 49 -24.87 29.18 -16.63
N CYS A 50 -24.28 28.50 -15.66
CA CYS A 50 -24.85 28.34 -14.33
C CYS A 50 -23.84 28.66 -13.22
N SER A 51 -24.33 28.81 -11.99
CA SER A 51 -23.47 28.99 -10.82
C SER A 51 -22.69 27.71 -10.50
N ILE A 52 -21.53 27.84 -9.87
CA ILE A 52 -20.71 26.68 -9.45
C ILE A 52 -21.50 25.74 -8.53
N LYS A 53 -22.40 26.28 -7.69
CA LYS A 53 -23.20 25.50 -6.75
C LYS A 53 -24.16 24.54 -7.47
N SER A 54 -24.74 24.98 -8.59
CA SER A 54 -25.68 24.18 -9.38
C SER A 54 -25.00 23.40 -10.53
N LEU A 55 -23.70 23.63 -10.80
CA LEU A 55 -22.99 23.03 -11.92
C LEU A 55 -23.13 21.51 -11.98
N LYS A 56 -22.98 20.84 -10.84
CA LYS A 56 -23.05 19.37 -10.76
C LYS A 56 -24.45 18.85 -11.14
N GLU A 57 -25.48 19.41 -10.52
CA GLU A 57 -26.87 18.99 -10.75
C GLU A 57 -27.29 19.23 -12.20
N ARG A 58 -26.85 20.35 -12.80
CA ARG A 58 -27.12 20.67 -14.20
C ARG A 58 -26.34 19.74 -15.15
N GLU A 59 -25.06 19.48 -14.89
CA GLU A 59 -24.26 18.53 -15.68
C GLU A 59 -24.88 17.13 -15.66
N ASP A 60 -25.27 16.64 -14.48
CA ASP A 60 -25.97 15.36 -14.31
C ASP A 60 -27.30 15.34 -15.07
N TRP A 61 -28.08 16.42 -15.01
CA TRP A 61 -29.35 16.53 -15.73
C TRP A 61 -29.12 16.40 -17.25
N TYR A 62 -28.17 17.14 -17.82
CA TYR A 62 -27.85 17.05 -19.25
C TYR A 62 -27.38 15.65 -19.67
N LEU A 63 -26.50 15.02 -18.89
CA LEU A 63 -26.03 13.67 -19.18
C LEU A 63 -27.17 12.64 -19.14
N ASN A 64 -28.07 12.74 -18.16
CA ASN A 64 -29.22 11.84 -18.04
C ASN A 64 -30.27 12.09 -19.14
N THR A 65 -30.56 13.35 -19.48
CA THR A 65 -31.59 13.72 -20.46
C THR A 65 -31.17 13.39 -21.88
N PHE A 66 -29.93 13.70 -22.26
CA PHE A 66 -29.46 13.55 -23.65
C PHE A 66 -28.70 12.26 -23.92
N ASN A 67 -28.27 11.56 -22.87
CA ASN A 67 -27.52 10.29 -22.93
C ASN A 67 -26.46 10.25 -24.05
N PRO A 68 -25.48 11.18 -24.04
CA PRO A 68 -24.58 11.34 -25.17
C PRO A 68 -23.70 10.10 -25.35
N LEU A 69 -23.55 9.67 -26.60
CA LEU A 69 -22.88 8.40 -26.98
C LEU A 69 -21.49 8.20 -26.36
N LEU A 70 -20.74 9.28 -26.16
CA LEU A 70 -19.37 9.24 -25.67
C LEU A 70 -19.27 9.19 -24.13
N ASN A 71 -20.38 9.38 -23.42
CA ASN A 71 -20.43 9.38 -21.97
C ASN A 71 -21.05 8.08 -21.47
N ILE A 72 -20.21 7.21 -20.91
CA ILE A 72 -20.66 5.96 -20.27
C ILE A 72 -21.29 6.24 -18.90
N LEU A 73 -20.85 7.30 -18.23
CA LEU A 73 -21.34 7.70 -16.91
C LEU A 73 -22.34 8.84 -17.06
N THR A 74 -23.52 8.66 -16.46
CA THR A 74 -24.57 9.68 -16.44
C THR A 74 -24.48 10.62 -15.25
N ASN A 75 -23.63 10.29 -14.27
CA ASN A 75 -23.37 11.13 -13.10
C ASN A 75 -21.94 11.68 -13.17
N SER A 76 -21.83 13.00 -13.17
CA SER A 76 -20.61 13.77 -13.03
C SER A 76 -19.86 13.39 -11.74
N TYR A 77 -18.53 13.43 -11.82
CA TYR A 77 -17.61 13.12 -10.73
C TYR A 77 -17.73 11.69 -10.15
N SER A 78 -18.50 10.80 -10.78
CA SER A 78 -18.49 9.39 -10.43
C SER A 78 -17.25 8.70 -10.98
N ASN A 79 -16.52 7.97 -10.12
CA ASN A 79 -15.45 7.10 -10.59
C ASN A 79 -16.08 5.85 -11.19
N ALA A 80 -15.87 5.60 -12.49
CA ALA A 80 -16.31 4.36 -13.13
C ALA A 80 -15.86 3.13 -12.33
N GLN A 81 -14.65 3.16 -11.75
CA GLN A 81 -14.09 2.08 -10.93
C GLN A 81 -14.74 1.94 -9.55
N VAL A 82 -15.25 3.02 -8.96
CA VAL A 82 -15.92 3.00 -7.63
C VAL A 82 -17.38 2.60 -7.76
N ASN A 83 -18.02 2.97 -8.88
CA ASN A 83 -19.43 2.66 -9.16
C ASN A 83 -19.64 1.42 -10.03
N TYR A 84 -18.58 0.76 -10.52
CA TYR A 84 -18.69 -0.61 -11.02
C TYR A 84 -18.91 -1.56 -9.84
N ILE A 85 -20.08 -1.44 -9.20
CA ILE A 85 -20.62 -2.52 -8.38
C ILE A 85 -20.84 -3.65 -9.38
N VAL A 86 -19.82 -4.49 -9.55
CA VAL A 86 -19.90 -5.72 -10.34
C VAL A 86 -21.17 -6.40 -9.88
N SER A 87 -22.14 -6.53 -10.79
CA SER A 87 -23.47 -7.03 -10.44
C SER A 87 -23.32 -8.36 -9.69
N LYS A 88 -24.25 -8.68 -8.78
CA LYS A 88 -24.22 -9.97 -8.05
C LYS A 88 -24.09 -11.14 -9.03
N ILE A 89 -24.73 -11.03 -10.20
CA ILE A 89 -24.66 -12.00 -11.29
C ILE A 89 -23.24 -12.10 -11.86
N THR A 90 -22.60 -10.97 -12.18
CA THR A 90 -21.23 -10.96 -12.71
C THR A 90 -20.23 -11.49 -11.68
N LYS A 91 -20.39 -11.13 -10.40
CA LYS A 91 -19.57 -11.70 -9.30
C LYS A 91 -19.75 -13.22 -9.20
N ALA A 92 -20.99 -13.71 -9.31
CA ALA A 92 -21.28 -15.13 -9.28
C ALA A 92 -20.65 -15.86 -10.49
N LYS A 93 -20.73 -15.29 -11.70
CA LYS A 93 -20.09 -15.83 -12.91
C LYS A 93 -18.56 -15.89 -12.81
N ILE A 94 -17.93 -14.83 -12.30
CA ILE A 94 -16.48 -14.82 -12.05
C ILE A 94 -16.14 -15.90 -11.01
N SER A 95 -16.87 -15.94 -9.89
CA SER A 95 -16.63 -16.94 -8.85
C SER A 95 -16.82 -18.37 -9.34
N SER A 96 -17.84 -18.65 -10.15
CA SER A 96 -18.08 -20.00 -10.70
C SER A 96 -16.97 -20.40 -11.67
N SER A 97 -16.51 -19.47 -12.52
CA SER A 97 -15.41 -19.72 -13.47
C SER A 97 -14.06 -20.00 -12.82
N LEU A 98 -13.82 -19.46 -11.61
CA LEU A 98 -12.57 -19.63 -10.87
C LEU A 98 -12.58 -20.83 -9.93
N ARG A 99 -13.76 -21.28 -9.48
CA ARG A 99 -13.88 -22.37 -8.51
C ARG A 99 -13.48 -23.70 -9.16
N GLY A 100 -12.66 -24.48 -8.45
CA GLY A 100 -12.18 -25.79 -8.93
C GLY A 100 -11.03 -25.72 -9.95
N ARG A 101 -10.63 -24.52 -10.40
CA ARG A 101 -9.51 -24.37 -11.32
C ARG A 101 -8.20 -24.68 -10.61
N THR A 102 -7.62 -25.84 -10.89
CA THR A 102 -6.27 -26.19 -10.47
C THR A 102 -5.27 -25.88 -11.58
N TRP A 103 -4.04 -25.57 -11.20
CA TRP A 103 -2.98 -25.30 -12.15
C TRP A 103 -2.29 -26.61 -12.53
N SER A 104 -1.94 -26.77 -13.81
CA SER A 104 -1.10 -27.87 -14.26
C SER A 104 0.26 -27.83 -13.55
N LYS A 105 0.90 -28.99 -13.39
CA LYS A 105 2.25 -29.08 -12.79
C LYS A 105 3.23 -28.16 -13.51
N GLU A 106 3.17 -28.12 -14.84
CA GLU A 106 3.99 -27.24 -15.68
C GLU A 106 3.76 -25.76 -15.38
N SER A 107 2.51 -25.32 -15.25
CA SER A 107 2.18 -23.93 -14.93
C SER A 107 2.66 -23.52 -13.54
N LYS A 108 2.56 -24.45 -12.57
CA LYS A 108 3.09 -24.25 -11.22
C LYS A 108 4.60 -24.07 -11.25
N GLU A 109 5.31 -24.89 -12.02
CA GLU A 109 6.77 -24.81 -12.11
C GLU A 109 7.23 -23.54 -12.83
N LYS A 110 6.57 -23.16 -13.94
CA LYS A 110 6.83 -21.88 -14.61
C LYS A 110 6.66 -20.68 -13.68
N ARG A 111 5.59 -20.66 -12.88
CA ARG A 111 5.37 -19.60 -11.88
C ARG A 111 6.39 -19.65 -10.75
N ARG A 112 6.77 -20.85 -10.28
CA ARG A 112 7.81 -20.99 -9.27
C ARG A 112 9.15 -20.43 -9.77
N ALA A 113 9.51 -20.77 -11.00
CA ALA A 113 10.73 -20.30 -11.66
C ALA A 113 10.72 -18.80 -11.98
N SER A 114 9.55 -18.15 -12.09
CA SER A 114 9.48 -16.69 -12.26
C SER A 114 9.54 -15.94 -10.93
N ILE A 115 9.12 -16.56 -9.83
CA ILE A 115 9.18 -15.98 -8.49
C ILE A 115 10.57 -16.13 -7.87
N ILE A 116 11.26 -17.25 -8.15
CA ILE A 116 12.54 -17.61 -7.52
C ILE A 116 13.66 -17.58 -8.58
N GLY A 117 14.84 -17.11 -8.18
CA GLY A 117 16.05 -17.18 -9.00
C GLY A 117 16.14 -16.08 -10.06
N ASN A 118 17.07 -16.25 -11.00
CA ASN A 118 17.55 -15.20 -11.91
C ASN A 118 16.48 -14.59 -12.83
N LYS A 119 15.33 -15.26 -13.00
CA LYS A 119 14.22 -14.77 -13.81
C LYS A 119 13.35 -13.73 -13.10
N HIS A 120 13.43 -13.62 -11.78
CA HIS A 120 12.67 -12.63 -11.03
C HIS A 120 13.24 -11.23 -11.25
N TYR A 121 12.39 -10.24 -11.51
CA TYR A 121 12.81 -8.86 -11.83
C TYR A 121 13.62 -8.18 -10.71
N ASN A 122 13.45 -8.63 -9.46
CA ASN A 122 14.25 -8.20 -8.30
C ASN A 122 15.37 -9.17 -7.91
N PHE A 123 15.66 -10.20 -8.71
CA PHE A 123 16.79 -11.08 -8.39
C PHE A 123 18.11 -10.29 -8.39
N GLY A 124 18.89 -10.45 -7.33
CA GLY A 124 20.14 -9.69 -7.12
C GLY A 124 19.94 -8.19 -6.80
N LYS A 125 18.71 -7.67 -6.84
CA LYS A 125 18.39 -6.26 -6.53
C LYS A 125 17.97 -6.08 -5.06
N SER A 126 18.62 -6.79 -4.13
CA SER A 126 18.41 -6.53 -2.71
C SER A 126 19.07 -5.23 -2.29
N LEU A 127 18.49 -4.55 -1.32
CA LEU A 127 19.16 -3.44 -0.66
C LEU A 127 20.50 -3.91 -0.05
N PRO A 128 21.52 -3.05 0.01
CA PRO A 128 22.80 -3.40 0.61
C PRO A 128 22.60 -3.75 2.09
N LEU A 129 23.45 -4.64 2.61
CA LEU A 129 23.33 -5.16 3.97
C LEU A 129 23.28 -4.02 5.01
N SER A 130 24.09 -2.99 4.83
CA SER A 130 24.11 -1.79 5.67
C SER A 130 22.75 -1.09 5.76
N THR A 131 22.01 -0.97 4.64
CA THR A 131 20.68 -0.35 4.64
C THR A 131 19.65 -1.24 5.34
N LEU A 132 19.73 -2.55 5.14
CA LEU A 132 18.87 -3.48 5.86
C LEU A 132 19.12 -3.39 7.37
N ASP A 133 20.39 -3.33 7.78
CA ASP A 133 20.82 -3.21 9.16
C ASP A 133 20.27 -1.95 9.81
N VAL A 134 20.43 -0.78 9.19
CA VAL A 134 19.83 0.47 9.66
C VAL A 134 18.31 0.36 9.76
N ALA A 135 17.64 -0.14 8.72
CA ALA A 135 16.19 -0.27 8.71
C ALA A 135 15.67 -1.16 9.86
N ALA A 136 16.42 -2.18 10.23
CA ALA A 136 16.02 -3.07 11.30
C ALA A 136 16.49 -2.64 12.69
N LEU A 137 17.49 -1.77 12.81
CA LEU A 137 17.72 -1.06 14.07
C LEU A 137 16.54 -0.14 14.39
N VAL A 138 15.96 0.49 13.36
CA VAL A 138 14.81 1.40 13.51
C VAL A 138 13.49 0.65 13.70
N LEU A 139 13.23 -0.37 12.87
CA LEU A 139 11.92 -1.07 12.83
C LEU A 139 11.93 -2.45 13.48
N GLY A 140 13.11 -2.99 13.77
CA GLY A 140 13.24 -4.31 14.35
C GLY A 140 12.72 -4.34 15.77
N LYS A 141 12.18 -5.49 16.15
CA LYS A 141 11.75 -5.76 17.53
C LYS A 141 12.83 -6.65 18.16
N PRO A 142 13.75 -6.08 18.95
CA PRO A 142 14.82 -6.85 19.55
C PRO A 142 14.25 -7.91 20.50
N ILE A 143 14.95 -9.03 20.62
CA ILE A 143 14.59 -10.11 21.53
C ILE A 143 15.78 -10.38 22.42
N TYR A 144 15.53 -10.32 23.71
CA TYR A 144 16.48 -10.62 24.75
C TYR A 144 16.30 -12.08 25.17
N VAL A 145 17.40 -12.81 25.17
CA VAL A 145 17.42 -14.23 25.52
C VAL A 145 18.42 -14.43 26.63
N TYR A 146 17.98 -14.98 27.76
CA TYR A 146 18.82 -15.14 28.94
C TYR A 146 18.98 -16.62 29.27
N ASN A 147 20.18 -17.03 29.68
CA ASN A 147 20.41 -18.38 30.21
C ASN A 147 19.70 -18.56 31.54
N GLU A 148 19.10 -19.73 31.75
CA GLU A 148 18.39 -20.05 32.99
C GLU A 148 19.30 -20.11 34.22
N THR A 149 20.52 -20.62 34.07
CA THR A 149 21.46 -20.82 35.19
C THR A 149 22.11 -19.53 35.67
N ASN A 150 22.58 -18.70 34.74
CA ASN A 150 23.40 -17.53 35.04
C ASN A 150 22.65 -16.21 34.86
N LEU A 151 21.42 -16.24 34.32
CA LEU A 151 20.60 -15.07 33.97
C LEU A 151 21.32 -14.03 33.08
N LYS A 152 22.44 -14.42 32.43
CA LYS A 152 23.19 -13.58 31.50
C LYS A 152 22.58 -13.64 30.10
N LEU A 153 22.64 -12.51 29.41
CA LEU A 153 22.19 -12.38 28.03
C LEU A 153 23.03 -13.27 27.11
N LEU A 154 22.36 -14.05 26.27
CA LEU A 154 23.01 -14.90 25.28
C LEU A 154 23.72 -14.03 24.24
N ASN A 155 25.03 -14.22 24.06
CA ASN A 155 25.92 -13.45 23.17
C ASN A 155 26.10 -11.96 23.54
N ASP A 156 25.80 -11.57 24.79
CA ASP A 156 25.94 -10.21 25.32
C ASP A 156 25.18 -9.12 24.52
N LYS A 157 24.31 -9.51 23.59
CA LYS A 157 23.54 -8.61 22.71
C LYS A 157 22.15 -9.18 22.40
N PRO A 158 21.12 -8.33 22.24
CA PRO A 158 19.82 -8.80 21.80
C PRO A 158 19.85 -9.28 20.35
N PHE A 159 19.02 -10.28 20.05
CA PHE A 159 18.76 -10.67 18.68
C PHE A 159 17.89 -9.61 18.00
N ARG A 160 18.20 -9.28 16.74
CA ARG A 160 17.49 -8.27 15.95
C ARG A 160 16.06 -8.65 15.62
N SER A 161 15.77 -9.96 15.57
CA SER A 161 14.43 -10.47 15.27
C SER A 161 14.22 -11.91 15.77
N ILE A 162 12.96 -12.33 15.80
CA ILE A 162 12.53 -13.72 16.04
C ILE A 162 13.29 -14.70 15.15
N ARG A 163 13.44 -14.36 13.86
CA ARG A 163 14.06 -15.26 12.88
C ARG A 163 15.54 -15.47 13.15
N GLU A 164 16.22 -14.44 13.63
CA GLU A 164 17.64 -14.54 13.98
C GLU A 164 17.84 -15.38 15.24
N ALA A 165 17.03 -15.12 16.28
CA ALA A 165 17.04 -15.90 17.51
C ALA A 165 16.80 -17.40 17.23
N VAL A 166 15.83 -17.72 16.37
CA VAL A 166 15.49 -19.11 15.99
C VAL A 166 16.61 -19.84 15.24
N LYS A 167 17.53 -19.13 14.57
CA LYS A 167 18.68 -19.79 13.91
C LYS A 167 19.68 -20.34 14.91
N VAL A 168 19.83 -19.66 16.05
CA VAL A 168 20.80 -20.01 17.10
C VAL A 168 20.16 -20.92 18.14
N LEU A 169 18.87 -20.71 18.42
CA LEU A 169 18.15 -21.42 19.46
C LEU A 169 17.49 -22.70 18.94
N PRO A 170 17.42 -23.77 19.75
CA PRO A 170 16.72 -25.00 19.38
C PRO A 170 15.19 -24.87 19.51
N ILE A 171 14.56 -23.80 19.00
CA ILE A 171 13.12 -23.52 19.13
C ILE A 171 12.50 -23.17 17.79
N SER A 172 11.26 -23.63 17.54
CA SER A 172 10.54 -23.26 16.33
C SER A 172 10.09 -21.80 16.32
N GLN A 173 10.07 -21.21 15.12
CA GLN A 173 9.62 -19.82 14.89
C GLN A 173 8.18 -19.55 15.37
N SER A 174 7.31 -20.57 15.41
CA SER A 174 5.93 -20.46 15.90
C SER A 174 5.81 -20.48 17.42
N THR A 175 6.81 -21.04 18.12
CA THR A 175 6.80 -21.20 19.58
C THR A 175 7.34 -19.97 20.28
N LEU A 176 8.42 -19.38 19.75
CA LEU A 176 9.08 -18.24 20.38
C LEU A 176 8.12 -17.07 20.71
N PRO A 177 7.24 -16.62 19.79
CA PRO A 177 6.34 -15.50 20.08
C PRO A 177 5.36 -15.77 21.23
N LYS A 178 4.97 -17.03 21.42
CA LYS A 178 4.05 -17.45 22.50
C LYS A 178 4.73 -17.51 23.86
N LYS A 179 6.06 -17.49 23.88
CA LYS A 179 6.89 -17.65 25.09
C LYS A 179 7.62 -16.37 25.49
N LEU A 180 7.60 -15.34 24.65
CA LEU A 180 8.05 -14.00 24.99
C LEU A 180 7.28 -13.48 26.22
N ASP A 181 8.02 -12.96 27.20
CA ASP A 181 7.50 -12.29 28.39
C ASP A 181 6.66 -13.18 29.32
N THR A 182 6.72 -14.51 29.14
CA THR A 182 5.94 -15.45 29.97
C THR A 182 6.55 -15.70 31.34
N GLY A 183 7.80 -15.27 31.58
CA GLY A 183 8.53 -15.51 32.83
C GLY A 183 8.81 -16.99 33.11
N LYS A 184 8.57 -17.90 32.15
CA LYS A 184 8.82 -19.34 32.27
C LYS A 184 9.96 -19.73 31.35
N PRO A 185 10.98 -20.45 31.84
CA PRO A 185 12.07 -20.89 31.00
C PRO A 185 11.56 -21.95 30.01
N LEU A 186 12.11 -21.94 28.79
CA LEU A 186 11.87 -22.99 27.80
C LEU A 186 13.21 -23.38 27.18
N LYS A 187 13.55 -24.67 27.34
CA LYS A 187 14.82 -25.27 26.89
C LYS A 187 16.06 -24.59 27.47
N GLY A 188 16.03 -24.19 28.73
CA GLY A 188 17.19 -23.57 29.39
C GLY A 188 17.32 -22.06 29.19
N TYR A 189 16.34 -21.39 28.58
CA TYR A 189 16.39 -19.94 28.37
C TYR A 189 15.08 -19.22 28.68
N TYR A 190 15.21 -17.96 29.08
CA TYR A 190 14.14 -16.98 29.17
C TYR A 190 14.12 -16.07 27.94
N TYR A 191 12.93 -15.63 27.53
CA TYR A 191 12.72 -14.82 26.34
C TYR A 191 11.92 -13.57 26.68
N SER A 192 12.41 -12.39 26.29
CA SER A 192 11.69 -11.14 26.50
C SER A 192 11.83 -10.17 25.33
N LYS A 193 10.83 -9.29 25.21
CA LYS A 193 10.85 -8.15 24.28
C LYS A 193 11.61 -6.94 24.85
N SER A 194 11.80 -6.90 26.16
CA SER A 194 12.49 -5.82 26.87
C SER A 194 13.71 -6.34 27.61
N HIS A 195 14.67 -5.45 27.87
CA HIS A 195 15.78 -5.77 28.75
C HIS A 195 15.25 -5.86 30.19
N ILE A 196 15.31 -7.04 30.81
CA ILE A 196 14.70 -7.28 32.14
C ILE A 196 15.68 -6.93 33.27
N PHE A 197 16.98 -7.09 33.03
CA PHE A 197 18.03 -6.88 34.04
C PHE A 197 18.86 -5.66 33.68
N GLN A 198 18.39 -4.45 33.95
CA GLN A 198 19.27 -3.28 33.89
C GLN A 198 20.30 -3.38 35.02
N ASP A 199 21.58 -3.40 34.68
CA ASP A 199 22.56 -2.73 35.53
C ASP A 199 22.13 -1.26 35.57
N SER A 200 21.98 -0.72 36.78
CA SER A 200 21.69 0.68 37.03
C SER A 200 22.58 1.58 36.14
N PRO A 201 22.06 2.63 35.48
CA PRO A 201 22.95 3.59 34.83
C PRO A 201 23.91 4.19 35.88
N PRO A 202 25.20 4.37 35.57
CA PRO A 202 26.10 5.06 36.48
C PRO A 202 25.61 6.50 36.61
N TYR A 203 25.20 6.84 37.84
CA TYR A 203 24.94 8.17 38.39
C TYR A 203 25.08 9.35 37.40
N ALA A 204 23.97 10.00 37.03
CA ALA A 204 24.05 11.36 36.52
C ALA A 204 24.42 12.27 37.71
N PRO A 205 25.48 13.08 37.65
CA PRO A 205 25.81 14.02 38.71
C PRO A 205 24.69 15.06 38.82
N LEU A 206 24.21 15.28 40.05
CA LEU A 206 23.29 16.35 40.38
C LEU A 206 24.00 17.67 40.10
N VAL A 207 23.53 18.40 39.08
CA VAL A 207 23.91 19.80 38.88
C VAL A 207 23.23 20.59 39.99
N GLU A 208 24.00 20.95 41.02
CA GLU A 208 23.59 21.95 41.99
C GLU A 208 23.35 23.27 41.25
N HIS A 209 22.09 23.66 41.12
CA HIS A 209 21.76 25.03 40.78
C HIS A 209 22.09 25.91 41.97
N GLY A 210 23.32 26.43 41.96
CA GLY A 210 23.75 27.51 42.83
C GLY A 210 22.84 28.72 42.64
N VAL A 211 22.20 29.10 43.74
CA VAL A 211 21.54 30.38 43.93
C VAL A 211 22.60 31.48 43.91
N ALA A 212 22.43 32.47 43.03
CA ALA A 212 22.96 33.81 43.18
C ALA A 212 21.96 34.79 42.55
#